data_AF-A0A060BSA2-F1
#
_entry.id   AF-A0A060BSA2-F1
#
_cell.length_a   1.000
_cell.length_b   1.000
_cell.length_c   1.000
_cell.angle_alpha   90.00
_cell.angle_beta   90.00
_cell.angle_gamma   90.00
#
_symmetry.space_group_name_H-M   'P 1'
#
loop_
_entity.id
_entity.type
_entity.pdbx_description
1 polymer ?
#
loop_
_entity_poly.entity_id
_entity_poly.type
_entity_poly.pdbx_seq_one_letter_code
_entity_poly.pdbx_strand_id
1 'polypeptide(L)'
;MHEAALVNFPAMALNVDDRSFCLSAHLTPDKNGNKGYIQTGSVTPWRTIVVSDDARKILASNLILNLNDPCAIKDISWIKPVKYIGVWWEYFIGGGSTWAYSDNQDVVIGKTDYSKLKPNGHHGANTAHVKEYIDFAAENGFDAVLVEGWNEG
;
A
#
# COMPACT_ATOMS: atom_id res chain seq x y z
N MET A 1 10.30 -18.57 3.50
CA MET A 1 9.66 -19.01 2.25
C MET A 1 8.84 -17.85 1.71
N HIS A 2 8.84 -17.63 0.40
CA HIS A 2 8.12 -16.52 -0.23
C HIS A 2 7.72 -16.87 -1.67
N GLU A 3 7.20 -15.89 -2.43
CA GLU A 3 6.93 -15.99 -3.85
C GLU A 3 7.52 -14.82 -4.64
N ALA A 4 7.68 -14.95 -5.95
CA ALA A 4 8.16 -13.89 -6.86
C ALA A 4 7.37 -13.91 -8.18
N ALA A 5 7.24 -12.75 -8.82
CA ALA A 5 6.43 -12.56 -10.04
C ALA A 5 4.96 -12.98 -9.86
N LEU A 6 4.29 -12.46 -8.81
CA LEU A 6 2.85 -12.66 -8.60
C LEU A 6 2.03 -11.83 -9.62
N VAL A 7 1.86 -12.36 -10.82
CA VAL A 7 1.13 -11.74 -11.93
C VAL A 7 0.05 -12.69 -12.43
N ASN A 8 -1.19 -12.21 -12.59
CA ASN A 8 -2.33 -12.99 -13.09
C ASN A 8 -2.57 -14.33 -12.37
N PHE A 9 -2.26 -14.39 -11.07
CA PHE A 9 -2.42 -15.58 -10.23
C PHE A 9 -2.81 -15.16 -8.79
N PRO A 10 -3.54 -15.96 -8.01
CA PRO A 10 -3.86 -15.58 -6.63
C PRO A 10 -2.64 -15.66 -5.71
N ALA A 11 -2.58 -14.75 -4.73
CA ALA A 11 -1.53 -14.73 -3.71
C ALA A 11 -1.45 -16.05 -2.93
N MET A 12 -0.23 -16.44 -2.53
CA MET A 12 0.03 -17.66 -1.78
C MET A 12 0.25 -17.39 -0.29
N ALA A 13 -0.64 -17.93 0.54
CA ALA A 13 -0.37 -18.17 1.96
C ALA A 13 0.24 -19.57 2.17
N LEU A 14 0.70 -19.86 3.39
CA LEU A 14 1.19 -21.18 3.77
C LEU A 14 0.27 -21.80 4.83
N ASN A 15 -0.21 -23.00 4.56
CA ASN A 15 -0.78 -23.88 5.58
C ASN A 15 0.35 -24.62 6.29
N VAL A 16 0.21 -24.77 7.60
CA VAL A 16 1.17 -25.50 8.45
C VAL A 16 0.52 -26.78 8.95
N ASP A 17 1.15 -27.91 8.67
CA ASP A 17 0.93 -29.16 9.40
C ASP A 17 2.03 -29.28 10.47
N ASP A 18 1.66 -29.03 11.72
CA ASP A 18 2.56 -29.03 12.88
C ASP A 18 2.89 -30.44 13.39
N ARG A 19 2.20 -31.48 12.91
CA ARG A 19 2.48 -32.87 13.27
C ARG A 19 3.53 -33.49 12.36
N SER A 20 3.44 -33.20 11.06
CA SER A 20 4.41 -33.69 10.06
C SER A 20 5.50 -32.66 9.72
N PHE A 21 5.44 -31.46 10.31
CA PHE A 21 6.31 -30.32 10.02
C PHE A 21 6.34 -29.95 8.52
N CYS A 22 5.18 -30.06 7.87
CA CYS A 22 5.03 -29.81 6.45
C CYS A 22 4.33 -28.48 6.19
N LEU A 23 4.73 -27.81 5.10
CA LEU A 23 4.10 -26.60 4.60
C LEU A 23 3.43 -26.92 3.26
N SER A 24 2.22 -26.40 3.05
CA SER A 24 1.53 -26.48 1.76
C SER A 24 1.04 -25.11 1.30
N ALA A 25 1.02 -24.90 -0.02
CA ALA A 25 0.54 -23.66 -0.60
C ALA A 25 -0.97 -23.52 -0.40
N HIS A 26 -1.40 -22.40 0.18
CA HIS A 26 -2.80 -22.03 0.33
C HIS A 26 -3.10 -20.75 -0.46
N LEU A 27 -3.65 -20.91 -1.67
CA LEU A 27 -3.99 -19.76 -2.52
C LEU A 27 -5.25 -19.04 -2.01
N THR A 28 -5.22 -17.71 -2.07
CA THR A 28 -6.36 -16.85 -1.72
C THR A 28 -7.55 -17.11 -2.68
N PRO A 29 -8.74 -17.46 -2.17
CA PRO A 29 -9.91 -17.70 -3.02
C PRO A 29 -10.58 -16.40 -3.47
N ASP A 30 -11.31 -16.46 -4.58
CA ASP A 30 -12.29 -15.44 -4.97
C ASP A 30 -13.59 -15.56 -4.16
N LYS A 31 -14.58 -14.70 -4.44
CA LYS A 31 -15.89 -14.69 -3.76
C LYS A 31 -16.67 -16.01 -3.84
N ASN A 32 -16.37 -16.86 -4.82
CA ASN A 32 -17.03 -18.15 -5.06
C ASN A 32 -16.17 -19.33 -4.54
N GLY A 33 -15.01 -19.08 -3.95
CA GLY A 33 -14.08 -20.11 -3.48
C GLY A 33 -13.06 -20.59 -4.53
N ASN A 34 -13.09 -20.06 -5.77
CA ASN A 34 -12.15 -20.47 -6.80
C ASN A 34 -10.76 -19.89 -6.53
N LYS A 35 -9.71 -20.66 -6.86
CA LYS A 35 -8.32 -20.31 -6.57
C LYS A 35 -7.49 -20.08 -7.83
N GLY A 36 -8.11 -19.43 -8.81
CA GLY A 36 -7.51 -19.07 -10.08
C GLY A 36 -8.29 -19.63 -11.28
N TYR A 37 -8.35 -18.84 -12.34
CA TYR A 37 -8.84 -19.23 -13.65
C TYR A 37 -7.66 -19.27 -14.61
N ILE A 38 -7.30 -20.46 -15.09
CA ILE A 38 -6.04 -20.69 -15.81
C ILE A 38 -6.34 -21.09 -17.25
N GLN A 39 -5.67 -20.42 -18.19
CA GLN A 39 -5.64 -20.81 -19.60
C GLN A 39 -4.28 -21.43 -19.93
N THR A 40 -4.26 -22.41 -20.82
CA THR A 40 -3.02 -23.05 -21.30
C THR A 40 -2.02 -22.01 -21.82
N GLY A 41 -0.75 -22.19 -21.46
CA GLY A 41 0.31 -21.21 -21.70
C GLY A 41 0.55 -20.24 -20.53
N SER A 42 -0.30 -20.23 -19.50
CA SER A 42 -0.05 -19.48 -18.26
C SER A 42 0.99 -20.18 -17.39
N VAL A 43 1.71 -19.41 -16.57
CA VAL A 43 2.67 -19.91 -15.57
C VAL A 43 2.24 -19.52 -14.17
N THR A 44 2.66 -20.30 -13.17
CA THR A 44 2.52 -19.88 -11.77
C THR A 44 3.63 -18.90 -11.40
N PRO A 45 3.43 -18.04 -10.39
CA PRO A 45 4.52 -17.33 -9.74
C PRO A 45 5.56 -18.31 -9.19
N TRP A 46 6.81 -17.87 -9.09
CA TRP A 46 7.87 -18.67 -8.48
C TRP A 46 7.61 -18.89 -7.00
N ARG A 47 7.95 -20.08 -6.48
CA ARG A 47 8.04 -20.33 -5.03
C ARG A 47 9.51 -20.31 -4.62
N THR A 48 9.84 -19.54 -3.60
CA THR A 48 11.24 -19.31 -3.21
C THR A 48 11.53 -19.78 -1.79
N ILE A 49 12.69 -20.42 -1.65
CA ILE A 49 13.27 -20.80 -0.36
C ILE A 49 14.70 -20.23 -0.34
N VAL A 50 14.87 -19.11 0.35
CA VAL A 50 16.20 -18.53 0.62
C VAL A 50 16.73 -19.17 1.90
N VAL A 51 17.88 -19.85 1.82
CA VAL A 51 18.50 -20.57 2.93
C VAL A 51 19.94 -20.15 3.07
N SER A 52 20.38 -19.90 4.31
CA SER A 52 21.77 -19.64 4.63
C SER A 52 22.06 -19.97 6.10
N ASP A 53 23.32 -20.22 6.39
CA ASP A 53 23.91 -20.29 7.73
C ASP A 53 24.16 -18.91 8.38
N ASP A 54 23.84 -17.80 7.70
CA ASP A 54 24.07 -16.43 8.15
C ASP A 54 22.85 -15.56 7.82
N ALA A 55 22.19 -15.04 8.86
CA ALA A 55 20.97 -14.24 8.71
C ALA A 55 21.16 -13.00 7.82
N ARG A 56 22.37 -12.42 7.78
CA ARG A 56 22.68 -11.25 6.94
C ARG A 56 22.59 -11.59 5.45
N LYS A 57 22.96 -12.82 5.07
CA LYS A 57 22.89 -13.29 3.69
C LYS A 57 21.45 -13.48 3.20
N ILE A 58 20.49 -13.69 4.11
CA ILE A 58 19.06 -13.70 3.77
C ILE A 58 18.62 -12.32 3.31
N LEU A 59 18.99 -11.26 4.05
CA LEU A 59 18.69 -9.86 3.69
C LEU A 59 19.40 -9.42 2.40
N ALA A 60 20.61 -9.90 2.16
CA ALA A 60 21.40 -9.58 0.96
C ALA A 60 20.96 -10.33 -0.31
N SER A 61 19.99 -11.25 -0.20
CA SER A 61 19.55 -12.06 -1.34
C SER A 61 18.71 -11.26 -2.33
N ASN A 62 19.14 -11.24 -3.60
CA ASN A 62 18.38 -10.65 -4.70
C ASN A 62 17.46 -11.67 -5.41
N LEU A 63 17.26 -12.87 -4.85
CA LEU A 63 16.52 -13.95 -5.53
C LEU A 63 15.11 -13.52 -5.96
N ILE A 64 14.39 -12.77 -5.12
CA ILE A 64 13.03 -12.31 -5.44
C ILE A 64 13.05 -11.39 -6.66
N LEU A 65 13.98 -10.42 -6.71
CA LEU A 65 14.09 -9.49 -7.84
C LEU A 65 14.54 -10.22 -9.12
N ASN A 66 15.51 -11.12 -9.03
CA ASN A 66 16.06 -11.85 -10.18
C ASN A 66 15.06 -12.79 -10.88
N LEU A 67 13.97 -13.16 -10.19
CA LEU A 67 12.91 -14.01 -10.74
C LEU A 67 11.76 -13.22 -11.37
N ASN A 68 11.81 -11.89 -11.37
CA ASN A 68 10.89 -11.04 -12.10
C ASN A 68 11.42 -10.76 -13.51
N ASP A 69 10.51 -10.45 -14.44
CA ASP A 69 10.88 -10.01 -15.78
C ASP A 69 11.72 -8.72 -15.72
N PRO A 70 12.62 -8.49 -16.69
CA PRO A 70 13.36 -7.24 -16.81
C PRO A 70 12.43 -6.02 -16.88
N CYS A 71 12.96 -4.84 -16.52
CA CYS A 71 12.19 -3.60 -16.54
C CYS A 71 11.52 -3.36 -17.90
N ALA A 72 10.19 -3.32 -17.90
CA ALA A 72 9.40 -3.03 -19.10
C ALA A 72 9.34 -1.52 -19.44
N ILE A 73 9.74 -0.65 -18.52
CA ILE A 73 9.71 0.81 -18.67
C ILE A 73 11.03 1.26 -19.31
N LYS A 74 10.95 1.82 -20.52
CA LYS A 74 12.14 2.25 -21.29
C LYS A 74 12.78 3.52 -20.74
N ASP A 75 11.96 4.51 -20.40
CA ASP A 75 12.41 5.75 -19.80
C ASP A 75 12.03 5.80 -18.33
N ILE A 76 13.04 5.71 -17.47
CA ILE A 76 12.92 5.73 -16.01
C ILE A 76 13.45 7.04 -15.41
N SER A 77 13.77 8.07 -16.21
CA SER A 77 14.40 9.30 -15.72
C SER A 77 13.53 10.10 -14.75
N TRP A 78 12.23 9.84 -14.76
CA TRP A 78 11.22 10.46 -13.90
C TRP A 78 10.96 9.67 -12.60
N ILE A 79 11.40 8.40 -12.52
CA ILE A 79 11.27 7.58 -11.31
C ILE A 79 12.41 7.94 -10.37
N LYS A 80 12.08 8.57 -9.24
CA LYS A 80 13.06 9.05 -8.26
C LYS A 80 12.63 8.63 -6.84
N PRO A 81 13.58 8.32 -5.94
CA PRO A 81 13.28 8.17 -4.51
C PRO A 81 12.63 9.44 -3.95
N VAL A 82 11.77 9.30 -2.94
CA VAL A 82 11.05 10.39 -2.30
C VAL A 82 11.12 10.23 -0.78
N LYS A 83 11.59 11.26 -0.08
CA LYS A 83 11.41 11.43 1.36
C LYS A 83 10.31 12.46 1.60
N TYR A 84 9.29 12.11 2.37
CA TYR A 84 8.10 12.95 2.55
C TYR A 84 7.65 13.01 4.02
N ILE A 85 6.85 14.01 4.33
CA ILE A 85 6.04 14.13 5.56
C ILE A 85 4.56 14.19 5.16
N GLY A 86 3.62 14.21 6.11
CA GLY A 86 2.22 14.38 5.71
C GLY A 86 1.24 14.76 6.81
N VAL A 87 0.18 15.42 6.35
CA VAL A 87 -1.10 15.59 7.04
C VAL A 87 -1.75 14.20 7.07
N TRP A 88 -1.38 13.43 8.10
CA TRP A 88 -1.63 11.99 8.16
C TRP A 88 -1.70 11.45 9.58
N TRP A 89 -0.61 11.56 10.34
CA TRP A 89 -0.50 10.88 11.63
C TRP A 89 -1.53 11.36 12.65
N GLU A 90 -1.93 12.62 12.56
CA GLU A 90 -2.95 13.26 13.40
C GLU A 90 -4.31 12.55 13.38
N TYR A 91 -4.63 11.79 12.33
CA TYR A 91 -5.88 11.05 12.24
C TYR A 91 -5.90 9.78 13.11
N PHE A 92 -4.73 9.29 13.54
CA PHE A 92 -4.59 8.01 14.24
C PHE A 92 -4.41 8.14 15.76
N ILE A 93 -4.23 9.36 16.27
CA ILE A 93 -3.88 9.61 17.68
C ILE A 93 -5.10 9.77 18.61
N GLY A 94 -6.32 9.57 18.12
CA GLY A 94 -7.55 9.55 18.94
C GLY A 94 -8.02 10.90 19.50
N GLY A 95 -7.30 11.98 19.22
CA GLY A 95 -7.66 13.36 19.60
C GLY A 95 -7.02 14.43 18.71
N GLY A 96 -6.46 14.04 17.56
CA GLY A 96 -5.97 14.95 16.54
C GLY A 96 -7.08 15.32 15.55
N SER A 97 -6.71 15.62 14.31
CA SER A 97 -7.66 15.95 13.26
C SER A 97 -8.47 14.74 12.77
N THR A 98 -9.40 15.01 11.85
CA THR A 98 -10.31 14.07 11.20
C THR A 98 -10.17 14.17 9.68
N TRP A 99 -10.29 13.04 8.98
CA TRP A 99 -10.38 13.02 7.52
C TRP A 99 -11.63 13.75 7.03
N ALA A 100 -12.76 13.56 7.71
CA ALA A 100 -14.03 14.16 7.30
C ALA A 100 -14.02 15.69 7.47
N TYR A 101 -14.61 16.39 6.51
CA TYR A 101 -14.84 17.85 6.59
C TYR A 101 -15.93 18.22 7.61
N SER A 102 -16.96 17.37 7.73
CA SER A 102 -18.17 17.60 8.54
C SER A 102 -18.56 16.33 9.30
N ASP A 103 -19.26 16.49 10.42
CA ASP A 103 -19.83 15.36 11.18
C ASP A 103 -21.12 14.80 10.56
N ASN A 104 -21.59 15.37 9.44
CA ASN A 104 -22.74 14.83 8.71
C ASN A 104 -22.40 13.48 8.08
N GLN A 105 -23.10 12.43 8.51
CA GLN A 105 -22.87 11.07 8.02
C GLN A 105 -23.75 10.68 6.82
N ASP A 106 -24.81 11.45 6.53
CA ASP A 106 -25.67 11.21 5.38
C ASP A 106 -25.13 11.93 4.14
N VAL A 107 -24.15 11.29 3.50
CA VAL A 107 -23.44 11.80 2.32
C VAL A 107 -23.75 10.92 1.11
N VAL A 108 -24.08 11.56 0.00
CA VAL A 108 -24.16 10.93 -1.32
C VAL A 108 -23.22 11.66 -2.27
N ILE A 109 -22.13 10.99 -2.66
CA ILE A 109 -21.11 11.54 -3.57
C ILE A 109 -21.78 12.02 -4.86
N GLY A 110 -21.49 13.26 -5.26
CA GLY A 110 -22.06 13.91 -6.43
C GLY A 110 -23.47 14.50 -6.25
N LYS A 111 -24.07 14.40 -5.05
CA LYS A 111 -25.35 15.06 -4.71
C LYS A 111 -25.26 15.96 -3.49
N THR A 112 -24.53 15.54 -2.46
CA THR A 112 -24.33 16.34 -1.25
C THR A 112 -23.52 17.58 -1.56
N ASP A 113 -24.05 18.75 -1.21
CA ASP A 113 -23.36 20.03 -1.36
C ASP A 113 -22.55 20.34 -0.09
N TYR A 114 -21.26 20.00 -0.10
CA TYR A 114 -20.35 20.18 1.04
C TYR A 114 -20.22 21.64 1.48
N SER A 115 -20.46 22.62 0.58
CA SER A 115 -20.43 24.04 0.93
C SER A 115 -21.54 24.45 1.91
N LYS A 116 -22.62 23.66 1.98
CA LYS A 116 -23.73 23.85 2.91
C LYS A 116 -23.57 23.07 4.22
N LEU A 117 -22.58 22.18 4.31
CA LEU A 117 -22.30 21.43 5.52
C LEU A 117 -21.50 22.28 6.51
N LYS A 118 -21.76 22.07 7.80
CA LYS A 118 -20.99 22.70 8.87
C LYS A 118 -19.62 22.00 8.97
N PRO A 119 -18.49 22.71 8.84
CA PRO A 119 -17.19 22.12 9.14
C PRO A 119 -17.14 21.63 10.60
N ASN A 120 -16.55 20.46 10.83
CA ASN A 120 -16.40 19.92 12.18
C ASN A 120 -15.34 20.67 13.01
N GLY A 121 -14.51 21.51 12.37
CA GLY A 121 -13.49 22.33 13.03
C GLY A 121 -12.19 21.57 13.32
N HIS A 122 -12.10 20.30 12.94
CA HIS A 122 -10.94 19.44 13.19
C HIS A 122 -10.51 18.75 11.89
N HIS A 123 -10.80 19.33 10.73
CA HIS A 123 -10.45 18.76 9.44
C HIS A 123 -8.98 19.07 9.08
N GLY A 124 -8.14 18.03 9.00
CA GLY A 124 -6.69 18.19 8.83
C GLY A 124 -6.28 18.72 7.44
N ALA A 125 -6.99 18.32 6.38
CA ALA A 125 -6.63 18.64 5.01
C ALA A 125 -7.16 20.02 4.54
N ASN A 126 -6.97 21.05 5.36
CA ASN A 126 -7.28 22.42 4.99
C ASN A 126 -6.04 23.17 4.46
N THR A 127 -6.26 24.18 3.62
CA THR A 127 -5.18 24.88 2.89
C THR A 127 -4.14 25.53 3.80
N ALA A 128 -4.55 26.09 4.95
CA ALA A 128 -3.61 26.73 5.85
C ALA A 128 -2.66 25.70 6.47
N HIS A 129 -3.23 24.62 7.01
CA HIS A 129 -2.46 23.55 7.64
C HIS A 129 -1.54 22.83 6.65
N VAL A 130 -2.01 22.54 5.44
CA VAL A 130 -1.18 21.92 4.40
C VAL A 130 0.00 22.83 4.03
N LYS A 131 -0.19 24.15 4.01
CA LYS A 131 0.92 25.09 3.76
C LYS A 131 1.97 25.08 4.87
N GLU A 132 1.57 24.94 6.14
CA GLU A 132 2.51 24.78 7.25
C GLU A 132 3.42 23.55 7.06
N TYR A 133 2.85 22.43 6.59
CA TYR A 133 3.62 21.24 6.26
C TYR A 133 4.53 21.46 5.05
N ILE A 134 4.08 22.17 4.02
CA ILE A 134 4.93 22.51 2.86
C ILE A 134 6.11 23.38 3.30
N ASP A 135 5.88 24.39 4.13
CA ASP A 135 6.92 25.27 4.64
C ASP A 135 7.96 24.48 5.43
N PHE A 136 7.52 23.62 6.36
CA PHE A 136 8.41 22.75 7.12
C PHE A 136 9.16 21.76 6.22
N ALA A 137 8.48 21.15 5.25
CA ALA A 137 9.09 20.22 4.30
C ALA A 137 10.21 20.90 3.49
N ALA A 138 9.93 22.10 2.97
CA ALA A 138 10.88 22.88 2.18
C ALA A 138 12.09 23.33 3.02
N GLU A 139 11.86 23.78 4.25
CA GLU A 139 12.93 24.20 5.17
C GLU A 139 13.86 23.04 5.57
N ASN A 140 13.33 21.81 5.64
CA ASN A 140 14.07 20.64 6.14
C ASN A 140 14.49 19.65 5.04
N GLY A 141 14.36 20.03 3.76
CA GLY A 141 14.86 19.24 2.64
C GLY A 141 14.08 17.94 2.38
N PHE A 142 12.75 17.97 2.54
CA PHE A 142 11.85 16.91 2.09
C PHE A 142 11.40 17.15 0.64
N ASP A 143 11.09 16.06 -0.07
CA ASP A 143 10.75 16.09 -1.50
C ASP A 143 9.24 16.25 -1.75
N ALA A 144 8.39 15.86 -0.78
CA ALA A 144 6.94 15.84 -0.94
C ALA A 144 6.18 15.96 0.39
N VAL A 145 4.88 16.26 0.27
CA VAL A 145 3.91 16.28 1.37
C VAL A 145 2.70 15.40 0.99
N LEU A 146 2.42 14.38 1.80
CA LEU A 146 1.18 13.61 1.73
C LEU A 146 0.05 14.39 2.41
N VAL A 147 -1.12 14.36 1.79
CA VAL A 147 -2.36 14.88 2.39
C VAL A 147 -3.45 13.83 2.20
N GLU A 148 -3.99 13.30 3.28
CA GLU A 148 -5.17 12.44 3.24
C GLU A 148 -6.43 13.21 3.62
N GLY A 149 -7.61 12.76 3.14
CA GLY A 149 -8.89 13.42 3.46
C GLY A 149 -9.15 14.71 2.67
N TRP A 150 -8.35 15.01 1.65
CA TRP A 150 -8.51 16.22 0.83
C TRP A 150 -9.74 16.19 -0.10
N ASN A 151 -10.31 15.01 -0.35
CA ASN A 151 -11.42 14.79 -1.28
C ASN A 151 -12.76 14.60 -0.56
N GLU A 152 -13.86 14.80 -1.28
CA GLU A 152 -15.19 14.41 -0.84
C GLU A 152 -15.34 12.87 -0.78
N GLY A 153 -16.09 12.39 0.22
CA GLY A 153 -16.31 10.96 0.48
C GLY A 153 -15.19 10.28 1.24
#